data_AF-A0A1Y0C6R7-F1
#
_entry.id   AF-A0A1Y0C6R7-F1
#
_cell.length_a   1.000
_cell.length_b   1.000
_cell.length_c   1.000
_cell.angle_alpha   90.00
_cell.angle_beta   90.00
_cell.angle_gamma   90.00
#
_symmetry.space_group_name_H-M   'P 1'
#
loop_
_entity.id
_entity.type
_entity.pdbx_description
1 polymer ?
#
loop_
_entity_poly.entity_id
_entity_poly.type
_entity_poly.pdbx_seq_one_letter_code
_entity_poly.pdbx_strand_id
1 'polypeptide(L)'
;MTERASWLSGLVGRRSPVTGAELAWQLVDVTAGCFESTDRGLLVADIACENYLSAVGQLLRAAADSGLPLRLSLLSRINDWLDGYRGTPEEPALRQLVERVKLSTLQSLPERQTRE
;
A
#
# COMPACT_ATOMS: atom_id res chain seq x y z
N MET A 1 -47.06 4.13 9.35
CA MET A 1 -46.48 2.86 8.88
C MET A 1 -45.13 3.23 8.29
N THR A 2 -44.12 3.31 9.15
CA THR A 2 -42.84 3.98 8.86
C THR A 2 -41.72 3.14 9.47
N GLU A 3 -41.45 1.98 8.87
CA GLU A 3 -40.30 1.17 9.25
C GLU A 3 -39.05 1.76 8.59
N ARG A 4 -38.41 2.69 9.31
CA ARG A 4 -37.04 3.12 9.02
C ARG A 4 -36.12 1.99 9.44
N ALA A 5 -35.77 1.18 8.45
CA ALA A 5 -34.91 0.03 8.53
C ALA A 5 -33.64 0.32 9.36
N SER A 6 -33.63 -0.30 10.55
CA SER A 6 -32.51 -0.45 11.49
C SER A 6 -31.46 -1.42 10.92
N TRP A 7 -30.50 -0.91 10.13
CA TRP A 7 -29.39 -1.71 9.59
C TRP A 7 -28.01 -1.08 9.81
N LEU A 8 -27.91 0.06 10.53
CA LEU A 8 -26.62 0.74 10.75
C LEU A 8 -25.89 0.34 12.04
N SER A 9 -26.42 -0.60 12.84
CA SER A 9 -25.80 -0.99 14.12
C SER A 9 -24.97 -2.28 14.07
N GLY A 10 -24.70 -2.85 12.88
CA GLY A 10 -24.06 -4.17 12.72
C GLY A 10 -22.63 -4.19 12.14
N LEU A 11 -22.00 -3.05 11.86
CA LEU A 11 -20.65 -3.00 11.26
C LEU A 11 -19.57 -2.46 12.19
N VAL A 12 -19.75 -2.60 13.51
CA VAL A 12 -18.63 -2.62 14.45
C VAL A 12 -18.03 -4.03 14.40
N GLY A 13 -16.90 -4.19 13.70
CA GLY A 13 -16.03 -5.37 13.86
C GLY A 13 -15.72 -6.23 12.63
N ARG A 14 -15.97 -5.81 11.39
CA ARG A 14 -15.28 -6.42 10.23
C ARG A 14 -14.02 -5.62 9.93
N ARG A 15 -12.84 -6.26 9.96
CA ARG A 15 -11.72 -5.78 9.15
C ARG A 15 -12.24 -5.74 7.73
N SER A 16 -12.64 -4.57 7.23
CA SER A 16 -13.00 -4.43 5.82
C SER A 16 -11.83 -4.96 4.98
N PRO A 17 -12.10 -5.69 3.88
CA PRO A 17 -11.03 -6.02 2.95
C PRO A 17 -10.37 -4.71 2.55
N VAL A 18 -9.07 -4.59 2.83
CA VAL A 18 -8.29 -3.42 2.44
C VAL A 18 -8.46 -3.23 0.94
N THR A 19 -8.99 -2.08 0.52
CA THR A 19 -9.24 -1.81 -0.89
C THR A 19 -7.96 -1.34 -1.58
N GLY A 20 -7.84 -1.62 -2.87
CA GLY A 20 -6.70 -1.14 -3.66
C GLY A 20 -6.57 0.39 -3.63
N ALA A 21 -7.71 1.10 -3.62
CA ALA A 21 -7.76 2.55 -3.46
C ALA A 21 -7.14 3.02 -2.14
N GLU A 22 -7.51 2.39 -1.01
CA GLU A 22 -6.98 2.78 0.30
C GLU A 22 -5.46 2.56 0.39
N LEU A 23 -4.94 1.47 -0.17
CA LEU A 23 -3.50 1.22 -0.25
C LEU A 23 -2.78 2.22 -1.14
N ALA A 24 -3.34 2.51 -2.31
CA ALA A 24 -2.74 3.44 -3.24
C ALA A 24 -2.65 4.85 -2.64
N TRP A 25 -3.70 5.33 -1.97
CA TRP A 25 -3.68 6.62 -1.28
C TRP A 25 -2.68 6.65 -0.11
N GLN A 26 -2.60 5.59 0.69
CA GLN A 26 -1.60 5.51 1.76
C GLN A 26 -0.18 5.52 1.21
N LEU A 27 0.06 4.86 0.07
CA LEU A 27 1.35 4.85 -0.61
C LEU A 27 1.70 6.20 -1.23
N VAL A 28 0.73 6.93 -1.80
CA VAL A 28 0.94 8.29 -2.33
C VAL A 28 1.40 9.25 -1.24
N ASP A 29 0.82 9.16 -0.04
CA ASP A 29 1.20 10.04 1.09
C ASP A 29 2.66 9.82 1.51
N VAL A 30 3.09 8.57 1.62
CA VAL A 30 4.47 8.23 2.02
C VAL A 30 5.50 8.45 0.90
N THR A 31 5.12 8.19 -0.35
CA THR A 31 6.03 8.35 -1.51
C THR A 31 5.95 9.74 -2.14
N ALA A 32 5.18 10.65 -1.57
CA ALA A 32 5.03 12.05 -1.98
C ALA A 32 6.36 12.74 -2.32
N GLY A 33 7.42 12.46 -1.57
CA GLY A 33 8.76 13.04 -1.78
C GLY A 33 9.61 12.35 -2.86
N CYS A 34 9.18 11.21 -3.40
CA CYS A 34 9.92 10.41 -4.37
C CYS A 34 9.58 10.74 -5.83
N PHE A 35 8.53 11.53 -6.08
CA PHE A 35 8.03 11.79 -7.43
C PHE A 35 8.09 13.27 -7.80
N GLU A 36 8.48 13.55 -9.04
CA GLU A 36 8.28 14.87 -9.64
C GLU A 36 6.78 15.14 -9.85
N SER A 37 6.42 16.43 -9.98
CA SER A 37 5.02 16.88 -10.08
C SER A 37 4.23 16.17 -11.19
N THR A 38 4.90 15.84 -12.29
CA THR A 38 4.31 15.16 -13.46
C THR A 38 3.97 13.69 -13.17
N ASP A 39 4.87 12.95 -12.53
CA ASP A 39 4.64 11.55 -12.15
C ASP A 39 3.52 11.40 -11.12
N ARG A 40 3.37 12.38 -10.21
CA ARG A 40 2.26 12.42 -9.25
C ARG A 40 0.90 12.56 -9.96
N GLY A 41 0.84 13.30 -11.06
CA GLY A 41 -0.37 13.44 -11.86
C GLY A 41 -0.80 12.13 -12.51
N LEU A 42 0.14 11.36 -13.05
CA LEU A 42 -0.12 10.05 -13.65
C LEU A 42 -0.59 9.02 -12.61
N LEU A 43 0.01 9.03 -11.42
CA LEU A 43 -0.40 8.17 -10.31
C LEU A 43 -1.83 8.47 -9.83
N VAL A 44 -2.18 9.75 -9.70
CA VAL A 44 -3.55 10.16 -9.34
C VAL A 44 -4.55 9.76 -10.43
N ALA A 45 -4.15 9.84 -11.71
CA ALA A 45 -4.98 9.39 -12.82
C ALA A 45 -5.19 7.86 -12.82
N ASP A 46 -4.14 7.07 -12.58
CA ASP A 46 -4.27 5.60 -12.46
C ASP A 46 -5.19 5.21 -11.30
N ILE A 47 -5.12 5.91 -10.16
CA ILE A 47 -6.02 5.70 -9.02
C ILE A 47 -7.47 6.08 -9.37
N ALA A 48 -7.67 7.19 -10.08
CA ALA A 48 -8.99 7.64 -10.51
C ALA A 48 -9.63 6.69 -11.54
N CYS A 49 -8.80 6.00 -12.35
CA CYS A 49 -9.22 4.98 -13.31
C CYS A 49 -9.30 3.57 -12.71
N GLU A 50 -9.24 3.44 -11.38
CA GLU A 50 -9.31 2.17 -10.64
C GLU A 50 -8.20 1.16 -10.98
N ASN A 51 -7.10 1.62 -11.57
CA ASN A 51 -5.96 0.80 -11.94
C ASN A 51 -5.01 0.58 -10.75
N TYR A 52 -5.57 0.08 -9.65
CA TYR A 52 -4.89 0.02 -8.35
C TYR A 52 -3.65 -0.88 -8.37
N LEU A 53 -3.63 -1.93 -9.19
CA LEU A 53 -2.47 -2.82 -9.34
C LEU A 53 -1.27 -2.12 -9.98
N SER A 54 -1.52 -1.38 -11.05
CA SER A 54 -0.49 -0.55 -11.68
C SER A 54 -0.01 0.55 -10.72
N ALA A 55 -0.94 1.28 -10.10
CA ALA A 55 -0.63 2.37 -9.20
C ALA A 55 0.21 1.90 -7.99
N VAL A 56 -0.25 0.85 -7.29
CA VAL A 56 0.48 0.27 -6.15
C VAL A 56 1.86 -0.24 -6.59
N GLY A 57 1.96 -0.85 -7.77
CA GLY A 57 3.24 -1.30 -8.33
C GLY A 57 4.22 -0.17 -8.58
N GLN A 58 3.78 0.93 -9.20
CA GLN A 58 4.63 2.11 -9.44
C GLN A 58 5.08 2.77 -8.14
N LEU A 59 4.18 2.90 -7.16
CA LEU A 59 4.49 3.48 -5.85
C LEU A 59 5.50 2.60 -5.07
N LEU A 60 5.30 1.28 -5.06
CA LEU A 60 6.24 0.34 -4.45
C LEU A 60 7.60 0.34 -5.14
N ARG A 61 7.62 0.45 -6.48
CA ARG A 61 8.86 0.56 -7.25
C ARG A 61 9.64 1.81 -6.85
N ALA A 62 8.98 2.97 -6.83
CA ALA A 62 9.61 4.22 -6.44
C ALA A 62 10.14 4.18 -5.00
N ALA A 63 9.38 3.58 -4.08
CA ALA A 63 9.84 3.37 -2.71
C ALA A 63 11.08 2.45 -2.66
N ALA A 64 11.08 1.36 -3.41
CA ALA A 64 12.19 0.40 -3.47
C ALA A 64 13.46 1.00 -4.11
N ASP A 65 13.30 1.82 -5.14
CA ASP A 65 14.41 2.43 -5.88
C ASP A 65 14.97 3.65 -5.12
N SER A 66 14.14 4.36 -4.34
CA SER A 66 14.56 5.44 -3.44
C SER A 66 15.10 4.93 -2.10
N GLY A 67 14.99 3.64 -1.81
CA GLY A 67 15.30 3.07 -0.49
C GLY A 67 14.41 3.62 0.64
N LEU A 68 13.20 4.10 0.30
CA LEU A 68 12.29 4.70 1.25
C LEU A 68 11.71 3.63 2.18
N PRO A 69 11.93 3.73 3.51
CA PRO A 69 11.36 2.77 4.44
C PRO A 69 9.84 2.99 4.57
N LEU A 70 9.08 1.91 4.47
CA LEU A 70 7.63 1.92 4.67
C LEU A 70 7.26 1.25 5.99
N ARG A 71 6.12 1.62 6.59
CA ARG A 71 5.65 0.96 7.81
C ARG A 71 5.41 -0.53 7.55
N LEU A 72 5.95 -1.41 8.41
CA LEU A 72 5.74 -2.87 8.30
C LEU A 72 4.25 -3.25 8.27
N SER A 73 3.39 -2.50 8.97
CA SER A 73 1.95 -2.69 8.94
C SER A 73 1.32 -2.39 7.58
N LEU A 74 1.84 -1.41 6.82
CA LEU A 74 1.42 -1.13 5.46
C LEU A 74 1.87 -2.24 4.51
N LEU A 75 3.11 -2.71 4.64
CA LEU A 75 3.64 -3.84 3.85
C LEU A 75 2.85 -5.13 4.08
N SER A 76 2.42 -5.40 5.33
CA SER A 76 1.54 -6.54 5.63
C SER A 76 0.20 -6.41 4.90
N ARG A 77 -0.45 -5.24 4.95
CA ARG A 77 -1.73 -5.00 4.26
C ARG A 77 -1.61 -5.12 2.75
N ILE A 78 -0.49 -4.68 2.16
CA ILE A 78 -0.20 -4.85 0.74
C ILE A 78 -0.05 -6.33 0.40
N ASN A 79 0.65 -7.13 1.22
CA ASN A 79 0.74 -8.57 1.03
C ASN A 79 -0.62 -9.26 1.11
N ASP A 80 -1.44 -8.94 2.13
CA ASP A 80 -2.81 -9.46 2.26
C ASP A 80 -3.67 -9.10 1.03
N TRP A 81 -3.47 -7.91 0.46
CA TRP A 81 -4.16 -7.49 -0.76
C TRP A 81 -3.64 -8.22 -2.01
N LEU A 82 -2.33 -8.46 -2.11
CA LEU A 82 -1.71 -9.23 -3.21
C LEU A 82 -2.11 -10.71 -3.21
N ASP A 83 -2.55 -11.26 -2.08
CA ASP A 83 -3.14 -12.61 -2.05
C ASP A 83 -4.40 -12.73 -2.93
N GLY A 84 -5.11 -11.63 -3.18
CA GLY A 84 -6.21 -11.57 -4.15
C GLY A 84 -5.77 -11.70 -5.61
N TYR A 85 -4.47 -11.54 -5.90
CA TYR A 85 -3.86 -11.63 -7.23
C TYR A 85 -2.99 -12.87 -7.39
N ARG A 86 -3.04 -13.82 -6.45
CA ARG A 86 -2.20 -15.02 -6.48
C ARG A 86 -2.36 -15.79 -7.79
N GLY A 87 -1.23 -16.07 -8.45
CA GLY A 87 -1.20 -16.78 -9.73
C GLY A 87 -1.38 -15.90 -10.97
N THR A 88 -1.57 -14.59 -10.80
CA THR A 88 -1.41 -13.62 -11.90
C THR A 88 0.08 -13.41 -12.20
N PRO A 89 0.45 -13.06 -13.45
CA PRO A 89 1.85 -12.81 -13.81
C PRO A 89 2.46 -11.60 -13.08
N GLU A 90 1.65 -10.65 -12.62
CA GLU A 90 2.07 -9.42 -11.94
C GLU A 90 2.41 -9.64 -10.46
N GLU A 91 1.70 -10.56 -9.79
CA GLU A 91 1.88 -10.89 -8.38
C GLU A 91 3.34 -11.17 -7.96
N PRO A 92 4.11 -12.04 -8.63
CA PRO A 92 5.48 -12.33 -8.22
C PRO A 92 6.39 -11.09 -8.30
N ALA A 93 6.20 -10.23 -9.31
CA ALA A 93 6.98 -9.01 -9.46
C ALA A 93 6.66 -8.00 -8.34
N LEU A 94 5.38 -7.86 -7.98
CA LEU A 94 4.95 -6.97 -6.90
C LEU A 94 5.42 -7.46 -5.53
N ARG A 95 5.38 -8.77 -5.27
CA ARG A 95 5.91 -9.34 -4.01
C ARG A 95 7.41 -9.12 -3.86
N GLN A 96 8.18 -9.19 -4.95
CA GLN A 96 9.60 -8.85 -4.90
C GLN A 96 9.84 -7.38 -4.52
N LEU A 97 9.01 -6.46 -5.01
CA LEU A 97 9.10 -5.04 -4.61
C LEU A 97 8.79 -4.87 -3.13
N VAL A 98 7.75 -5.54 -2.61
CA VAL A 98 7.42 -5.52 -1.18
C VAL A 98 8.59 -6.00 -0.33
N GLU A 99 9.25 -7.11 -0.70
CA GLU A 99 10.40 -7.61 0.05
C GLU A 99 11.61 -6.67 -0.05
N ARG A 100 11.88 -6.02 -1.20
CA ARG A 100 12.93 -4.99 -1.31
C ARG A 100 12.68 -3.84 -0.34
N VAL A 101 11.47 -3.29 -0.33
CA VAL A 101 11.09 -2.19 0.56
C VAL A 101 11.14 -2.60 2.03
N LYS A 102 10.74 -3.83 2.35
CA LYS A 102 10.84 -4.41 3.68
C LYS A 102 12.29 -4.50 4.15
N LEU A 103 13.22 -4.91 3.29
CA LEU A 103 14.65 -4.91 3.62
C LEU A 103 15.15 -3.48 3.92
N SER A 104 14.82 -2.49 3.09
CA SER A 104 15.15 -1.08 3.36
C SER A 104 14.55 -0.59 4.69
N THR A 105 13.32 -1.00 4.99
CA THR A 105 12.64 -0.69 6.25
C THR A 105 13.39 -1.28 7.44
N LEU A 106 13.78 -2.56 7.37
CA LEU A 106 14.52 -3.24 8.42
C LEU A 106 15.92 -2.63 8.62
N GLN A 107 16.55 -2.17 7.54
CA GLN A 107 17.84 -1.46 7.59
C GLN A 107 17.72 -0.05 8.19
N SER A 108 16.58 0.61 8.00
CA SER A 108 16.32 1.95 8.53
C SER A 108 15.87 1.96 10.01
N LEU A 109 15.43 0.81 10.53
CA LEU A 109 15.13 0.67 11.95
C LEU A 109 16.43 0.94 12.71
N PRO A 110 16.47 1.94 13.60
CA PRO A 110 17.67 2.19 14.37
C PRO A 110 17.97 0.91 15.14
N GLU A 111 19.13 0.32 14.86
CA GLU A 111 19.77 -0.63 15.74
C GLU A 111 19.71 0.03 17.12
N ARG A 112 18.86 -0.51 18.00
CA ARG A 112 18.75 -0.07 19.38
C ARG A 112 20.19 0.03 19.87
N GLN A 113 20.63 1.27 20.08
CA GLN A 113 21.88 1.59 20.71
C GLN A 113 21.89 0.85 22.05
N THR A 114 22.44 -0.36 22.06
CA THR A 114 23.03 -0.95 23.25
C THR A 114 24.36 -0.22 23.40
N ARG A 115 24.26 1.04 23.79
CA ARG A 115 25.39 1.79 24.33
C ARG A 115 25.65 1.21 25.71
N GLU A 116 26.83 0.61 25.81
CA GLU A 116 27.78 0.64 26.93
C GLU A 116 27.29 0.16 28.31
#